data_AF-A0AAU3IC61-F1
#
_entry.id   AF-A0AAU3IC61-F1
#
_cell.length_a   1.000
_cell.length_b   1.000
_cell.length_c   1.000
_cell.angle_alpha   90.00
_cell.angle_beta   90.00
_cell.angle_gamma   90.00
#
_symmetry.space_group_name_H-M   'P 1'
#
loop_
_entity.id
_entity.type
_entity.pdbx_description
1 polymer ?
#
loop_
_entity_poly.entity_id
_entity_poly.type
_entity_poly.pdbx_seq_one_letter_code
_entity_poly.pdbx_strand_id
1 'polypeptide(L)'
;MLSGAFTVKRVRSLAPAIRRVVDERLDALEQAGPGADLIERFAGPVPLLVICELLGVPAEDRDGIQRRSAIGTDAANSLQTQLENFAAMAAYMGTWYAVSAPSPVTTSSVT
;
A
#
# COMPACT_ATOMS: atom_id res chain seq x y z
N MET A 1 -3.64 10.74 14.87
CA MET A 1 -2.59 9.77 15.28
C MET A 1 -2.90 8.43 14.63
N LEU A 2 -1.97 7.88 13.83
CA LEU A 2 -2.11 6.61 13.09
C LEU A 2 -2.18 5.36 14.01
N SER A 3 -1.84 5.51 15.29
CA SER A 3 -1.74 4.40 16.26
C SER A 3 -3.02 3.57 16.40
N GLY A 4 -4.21 4.16 16.22
CA GLY A 4 -5.47 3.44 16.23
C GLY A 4 -5.61 2.39 15.10
N ALA A 5 -4.93 2.59 13.97
CA ALA A 5 -4.94 1.67 12.84
C ALA A 5 -4.05 0.43 13.07
N PHE A 6 -3.07 0.50 13.97
CA PHE A 6 -2.08 -0.57 14.21
C PHE A 6 -2.28 -1.31 15.54
N THR A 7 -3.51 -1.33 16.07
CA THR A 7 -3.81 -2.12 17.26
C THR A 7 -3.70 -3.62 16.98
N VAL A 8 -3.33 -4.41 17.99
CA VAL A 8 -3.22 -5.88 17.88
C VAL A 8 -4.49 -6.50 17.28
N LYS A 9 -5.68 -6.02 17.69
CA LYS A 9 -6.97 -6.49 17.17
C LYS A 9 -7.09 -6.23 15.66
N ARG A 10 -6.74 -5.03 15.20
CA ARG A 10 -6.82 -4.62 13.80
C ARG A 10 -5.81 -5.37 12.93
N VAL A 11 -4.56 -5.50 13.41
CA VAL A 11 -3.52 -6.27 12.71
C VAL A 11 -3.91 -7.75 12.60
N ARG A 12 -4.45 -8.36 13.67
CA ARG A 12 -4.96 -9.74 13.61
C ARG A 12 -6.09 -9.92 12.60
N SER A 13 -6.96 -8.94 12.42
CA SER A 13 -8.01 -9.00 11.40
C SER A 13 -7.49 -8.96 9.96
N LEU A 14 -6.22 -8.59 9.73
CA LEU A 14 -5.61 -8.64 8.39
C LEU A 14 -5.19 -10.05 7.97
N ALA A 15 -5.18 -11.04 8.87
CA ALA A 15 -4.71 -12.38 8.55
C ALA A 15 -5.36 -13.01 7.29
N PRO A 16 -6.67 -12.86 7.01
CA PRO A 16 -7.27 -13.33 5.77
C PRO A 16 -6.74 -12.58 4.53
N ALA A 17 -6.58 -11.26 4.62
CA ALA A 17 -6.06 -10.46 3.53
C ALA A 17 -4.58 -10.76 3.24
N ILE A 18 -3.77 -10.97 4.28
CA ILE A 18 -2.36 -11.38 4.15
C ILE A 18 -2.28 -12.72 3.42
N ARG A 19 -3.09 -13.71 3.80
CA ARG A 19 -3.11 -15.01 3.10
C ARG A 19 -3.45 -14.83 1.63
N ARG A 20 -4.54 -14.13 1.33
CA ARG A 20 -4.95 -13.84 -0.05
C ARG A 20 -3.82 -13.19 -0.87
N VAL A 21 -3.18 -12.15 -0.33
CA VAL A 21 -2.07 -11.46 -1.01
C VAL A 21 -0.88 -12.40 -1.22
N VAL A 22 -0.53 -13.20 -0.21
CA VAL A 22 0.56 -14.17 -0.32
C VAL A 22 0.24 -15.22 -1.39
N ASP A 23 -0.95 -15.80 -1.37
CA ASP A 23 -1.38 -16.80 -2.35
C ASP A 23 -1.32 -16.22 -3.78
N GLU A 24 -1.90 -15.04 -4.00
CA GLU A 24 -1.85 -14.33 -5.30
C GLU A 24 -0.43 -13.99 -5.77
N ARG A 25 0.54 -13.80 -4.85
CA ARG A 25 1.95 -13.56 -5.21
C ARG A 25 2.71 -14.87 -5.44
N LEU A 26 2.35 -15.95 -4.76
CA LEU A 26 2.89 -17.27 -5.04
C LEU A 26 2.44 -17.77 -6.41
N ASP A 27 1.17 -17.59 -6.76
CA ASP A 27 0.63 -17.94 -8.09
C ASP A 27 1.37 -17.16 -9.19
N ALA A 28 1.60 -15.86 -8.99
CA ALA A 28 2.33 -15.02 -9.94
C ALA A 28 3.81 -15.41 -10.06
N LEU A 29 4.43 -15.89 -8.97
CA LEU A 29 5.80 -16.38 -8.96
C LEU A 29 5.90 -17.72 -9.69
N GLU A 30 4.95 -18.63 -9.46
CA GLU A 30 4.88 -19.92 -10.17
C GLU A 30 4.73 -19.71 -11.69
N GLN A 31 3.84 -18.80 -12.11
CA GLN A 31 3.65 -18.45 -13.52
C GLN A 31 4.89 -17.85 -14.18
N ALA A 32 5.74 -17.17 -13.41
CA ALA A 32 7.01 -16.62 -13.92
C ALA A 32 8.07 -17.70 -14.17
N GLY A 33 7.94 -18.87 -13.54
CA GLY A 33 8.82 -20.01 -13.72
C GLY A 33 10.17 -19.92 -12.99
N PRO A 34 11.04 -20.95 -13.17
CA PRO A 34 12.33 -21.01 -12.49
C PRO A 34 13.25 -19.83 -12.82
N GLY A 35 13.96 -19.33 -11.80
CA GLY A 35 14.86 -18.18 -11.92
C GLY A 35 14.19 -16.82 -11.72
N ALA A 36 12.89 -16.78 -11.41
CA ALA A 36 12.18 -15.56 -11.04
C ALA A 36 12.76 -14.91 -9.76
N ASP A 37 12.85 -13.58 -9.75
CA ASP A 37 13.33 -12.82 -8.59
C ASP A 37 12.25 -12.78 -7.48
N LEU A 38 12.56 -13.43 -6.36
CA LEU A 38 11.68 -13.50 -5.20
C LEU A 38 11.48 -12.13 -4.52
N ILE A 39 12.48 -11.25 -4.55
CA ILE A 39 12.38 -9.92 -3.94
C ILE A 39 11.42 -9.06 -4.75
N GLU A 40 11.65 -8.98 -6.06
CA GLU A 40 10.82 -8.16 -6.96
C GLU A 40 9.38 -8.65 -7.00
N ARG A 41 9.17 -9.98 -7.05
CA ARG A 41 7.85 -10.56 -7.32
C ARG A 41 7.04 -10.93 -6.08
N PHE A 42 7.69 -11.16 -4.95
CA PHE A 42 7.02 -11.60 -3.72
C PHE A 42 7.33 -10.70 -2.52
N ALA A 43 8.58 -10.60 -2.08
CA ALA A 43 8.91 -9.95 -0.81
C ALA A 43 8.66 -8.43 -0.82
N GLY A 44 8.87 -7.76 -1.95
CA GLY A 44 8.54 -6.33 -2.12
C GLY A 44 7.04 -6.06 -2.18
N PRO A 45 6.27 -6.74 -3.05
CA PRO A 45 4.84 -6.48 -3.22
C PRO A 45 3.97 -6.84 -2.00
N VAL A 46 4.25 -7.93 -1.29
CA VAL A 46 3.41 -8.42 -0.18
C VAL A 46 3.18 -7.36 0.91
N PRO A 47 4.20 -6.77 1.56
CA PRO A 47 3.99 -5.80 2.62
C PRO A 47 3.28 -4.53 2.13
N LEU A 48 3.55 -4.11 0.90
CA LEU A 48 2.92 -2.94 0.29
C LEU A 48 1.41 -3.16 0.09
N LEU A 49 1.00 -4.31 -0.44
CA LEU A 49 -0.40 -4.61 -0.68
C LEU A 49 -1.19 -4.78 0.61
N VAL A 50 -0.54 -5.34 1.65
CA VAL A 50 -1.14 -5.47 2.99
C VAL A 50 -1.36 -4.10 3.63
N ILE A 51 -0.42 -3.15 3.51
CA ILE A 51 -0.65 -1.81 4.02
C ILE A 51 -1.72 -1.06 3.22
N CYS A 52 -1.77 -1.23 1.89
CA CYS A 52 -2.85 -0.70 1.05
C CYS A 52 -4.23 -1.22 1.51
N GLU A 53 -4.33 -2.49 1.86
CA GLU A 53 -5.56 -3.07 2.43
C GLU A 53 -5.93 -2.44 3.77
N LEU A 54 -4.95 -2.30 4.68
CA LEU A 54 -5.18 -1.69 6.00
C LEU A 54 -5.66 -0.25 5.90
N LEU A 55 -5.10 0.50 4.95
CA LEU A 55 -5.44 1.91 4.71
C LEU A 55 -6.74 2.08 3.92
N GLY A 56 -7.27 1.03 3.29
CA GLY A 56 -8.49 1.11 2.48
C GLY A 56 -8.24 1.72 1.10
N VAL A 57 -7.06 1.50 0.53
CA VAL A 57 -6.72 1.95 -0.82
C VAL A 57 -7.51 1.15 -1.86
N PRO A 58 -8.18 1.82 -2.83
CA PRO A 58 -8.90 1.16 -3.93
C PRO A 58 -8.01 0.19 -4.72
N ALA A 59 -8.59 -0.87 -5.26
CA ALA A 59 -7.81 -1.92 -5.94
C ALA A 59 -7.13 -1.41 -7.21
N GLU A 60 -7.82 -0.55 -7.95
CA GLU A 60 -7.38 0.11 -9.18
C GLU A 60 -6.12 0.98 -9.00
N ASP A 61 -5.86 1.45 -7.78
CA ASP A 61 -4.71 2.30 -7.48
C ASP A 61 -3.46 1.51 -7.08
N ARG A 62 -3.61 0.23 -6.72
CA ARG A 62 -2.54 -0.59 -6.11
C ARG A 62 -1.35 -0.77 -7.04
N ASP A 63 -1.59 -0.98 -8.34
CA ASP A 63 -0.52 -1.11 -9.34
C ASP A 63 0.31 0.16 -9.49
N GLY A 64 -0.36 1.32 -9.44
CA GLY A 64 0.31 2.62 -9.48
C GLY A 64 1.19 2.82 -8.25
N ILE A 65 0.66 2.50 -7.06
CA ILE A 65 1.40 2.58 -5.80
C ILE A 65 2.57 1.60 -5.78
N GLN A 66 2.40 0.39 -6.31
CA GLN A 66 3.46 -0.61 -6.42
C GLN A 66 4.63 -0.13 -7.28
N ARG A 67 4.36 0.41 -8.47
CA ARG A 67 5.41 1.00 -9.32
C ARG A 67 6.14 2.14 -8.62
N ARG A 68 5.40 3.04 -7.96
CA ARG A 68 5.99 4.17 -7.22
C ARG A 68 6.81 3.73 -6.01
N SER A 69 6.35 2.70 -5.31
CA SER A 69 7.09 2.12 -4.18
C SER A 69 8.41 1.54 -4.65
N ALA A 70 8.43 0.80 -5.76
CA ALA A 70 9.65 0.24 -6.33
C ALA A 70 10.68 1.34 -6.66
N ILE A 71 10.24 2.45 -7.28
CA ILE A 71 11.09 3.61 -7.56
C ILE A 71 11.63 4.21 -6.25
N GLY A 72 10.76 4.39 -5.25
CA GLY A 72 11.11 5.03 -3.98
C GLY A 72 12.14 4.24 -3.17
N THR A 73 12.12 2.92 -3.26
CA THR A 73 13.04 2.04 -2.51
C THR A 73 14.33 1.72 -3.24
N ASP A 74 14.41 1.98 -4.55
CA ASP A 74 15.61 1.72 -5.34
C ASP A 74 16.59 2.90 -5.25
N ALA A 75 17.71 2.66 -4.56
CA ALA A 75 18.77 3.62 -4.34
C ALA A 75 19.58 3.96 -5.60
N ALA A 76 19.43 3.21 -6.69
CA ALA A 76 20.08 3.50 -7.97
C ALA A 76 19.39 4.64 -8.74
N ASN A 77 18.17 5.01 -8.38
CA ASN A 77 17.42 6.07 -9.05
C ASN A 77 18.05 7.45 -8.84
N SER A 78 17.98 8.27 -9.88
CA SER A 78 18.47 9.65 -9.82
C SER A 78 17.67 10.50 -8.82
N LEU A 79 18.28 11.56 -8.29
CA LEU A 79 17.57 12.53 -7.45
C LEU A 79 16.33 13.10 -8.16
N GLN A 80 16.44 13.38 -9.46
CA GLN A 80 15.33 13.91 -10.26
C GLN A 80 14.15 12.92 -10.29
N THR A 81 14.43 11.64 -10.58
CA THR A 81 13.43 10.57 -10.58
C THR A 81 12.77 10.43 -9.21
N GLN A 82 13.55 10.52 -8.13
CA GLN A 82 13.03 10.43 -6.77
C GLN A 82 12.11 11.63 -6.43
N LEU A 83 12.47 12.84 -6.84
CA LEU A 83 11.64 14.04 -6.66
C LEU A 83 10.33 13.95 -7.44
N GLU A 84 10.37 13.48 -8.69
CA GLU A 84 9.17 13.27 -9.52
C GLU A 84 8.25 12.20 -8.92
N ASN A 85 8.82 11.08 -8.46
CA ASN A 85 8.06 10.02 -7.80
C ASN A 85 7.40 10.53 -6.51
N PHE A 86 8.13 11.30 -5.71
CA PHE A 86 7.62 11.89 -4.48
C PHE A 86 6.48 12.89 -4.76
N ALA A 87 6.67 13.81 -5.71
CA ALA A 87 5.65 14.79 -6.10
C ALA A 87 4.36 14.12 -6.57
N ALA A 88 4.49 13.07 -7.38
CA ALA A 88 3.34 12.35 -7.90
C ALA A 88 2.66 11.46 -6.83
N MET A 89 3.40 10.91 -5.87
CA MET A 89 2.81 10.24 -4.70
C MET A 89 2.07 11.25 -3.80
N ALA A 90 2.62 12.44 -3.59
CA ALA A 90 1.97 13.50 -2.82
C ALA A 90 0.66 13.97 -3.48
N ALA A 91 0.65 14.11 -4.81
CA ALA A 91 -0.56 14.43 -5.56
C ALA A 91 -1.64 13.33 -5.42
N TYR A 92 -1.24 12.06 -5.56
CA TYR A 92 -2.14 10.92 -5.35
C TYR A 92 -2.72 10.88 -3.93
N MET A 93 -1.87 11.05 -2.91
CA MET A 93 -2.35 11.11 -1.53
C MET A 93 -3.34 12.25 -1.34
N GLY A 94 -3.11 13.43 -1.93
CA GLY A 94 -4.04 14.55 -1.90
C GLY A 94 -5.42 14.20 -2.45
N THR A 95 -5.48 13.55 -3.62
CA THR A 95 -6.75 13.11 -4.22
C THR A 95 -7.42 12.01 -3.41
N TRP A 96 -6.64 11.03 -2.95
CA TRP A 96 -7.15 9.92 -2.14
C TRP A 96 -7.72 10.41 -0.82
N TYR A 97 -7.06 11.35 -0.13
CA TYR A 97 -7.58 11.96 1.10
C TYR A 97 -8.85 12.78 0.86
N ALA A 98 -8.95 13.52 -0.24
CA ALA A 98 -10.15 14.30 -0.55
C ALA A 98 -11.40 13.42 -0.72
N VAL A 99 -11.24 12.20 -1.23
CA VAL A 99 -12.33 11.23 -1.43
C VAL A 99 -12.54 10.33 -0.21
N SER A 100 -11.49 10.08 0.58
CA SER A 100 -11.50 9.13 1.71
C SER A 100 -11.67 9.80 3.09
N ALA A 101 -11.75 11.13 3.15
CA ALA A 101 -11.91 11.85 4.40
C ALA A 101 -13.23 11.44 5.09
N PRO A 102 -13.19 11.01 6.38
CA PRO A 102 -14.41 10.75 7.11
C PRO A 102 -15.24 12.05 7.21
N SER A 103 -16.56 11.94 7.09
CA SER A 103 -17.47 13.06 7.39
C SER A 103 -17.14 13.63 8.78
N PRO A 104 -17.14 14.96 8.97
CA PRO A 104 -16.82 15.56 10.25
C PRO A 104 -17.75 14.97 11.32
N VAL A 105 -17.17 14.32 12.33
CA VAL A 105 -17.90 13.89 13.52
C VAL A 105 -18.51 15.16 14.12
N THR A 106 -19.83 15.32 13.96
CA THR A 106 -20.55 16.40 14.61
C THR A 106 -20.51 16.09 16.10
N THR A 107 -19.58 16.71 16.83
CA THR A 107 -19.62 16.74 18.29
C THR A 107 -20.86 17.52 18.68
N SER A 108 -21.96 16.80 18.88
CA SER A 108 -23.15 17.32 19.54
C SER A 108 -22.74 17.67 20.96
N SER A 109 -22.69 18.98 21.24
CA SER A 109 -22.46 19.54 22.55
C SER A 109 -23.52 19.02 23.52
N VAL A 110 -23.10 18.20 24.49
CA VAL A 110 -23.93 17.93 25.67
C VAL A 110 -23.90 19.19 26.53
N THR A 111 -25.10 19.70 26.78
CA THR A 111 -25.43 20.84 27.64
C THR A 111 -25.12 20.54 29.11
#